data_AF-A0A1S3SWE6-F1
#
_entry.id   AF-A0A1S3SWE6-F1
#
_cell.length_a   1.000
_cell.length_b   1.000
_cell.length_c   1.000
_cell.angle_alpha   90.00
_cell.angle_beta   90.00
_cell.angle_gamma   90.00
#
_symmetry.space_group_name_H-M   'P 1'
#
loop_
_entity.id
_entity.type
_entity.pdbx_description
1 polymer ?
#
loop_
_entity_poly.entity_id
_entity_poly.type
_entity_poly.pdbx_seq_one_letter_code
_entity_poly.pdbx_strand_id
1 'polypeptide(L)'
;GLLCAMIAIADTVKPEASLVVHTLQSMGLEVILMTGDNSKTARAIAGQVGIKKVFAELLPSHKMAMVEQLQQAGKRVAMVGDGVNDSPALAMADVGIAIGMGSDVAIEAADVVLIRNDLMDVVGSIDLSKKTVQRIWINFGFALFYNLMGIPIAAGVFMPIGLVLQPWMGSAAMALSSVSVVLSSLQLRCYTKPSAELLKSRLGSQKRHAARLSDVSVHIGIGELRRPSPKLSLFDRVVNFIRASVNSLQSKHSLNCMALSEPDRYSLLVGEAHCEEEFV
;
A
#
# COMPACT_ATOMS: atom_id res chain seq x y z
N GLY A 1 4.63 -9.06 55.91
CA GLY A 1 4.13 -7.71 55.61
C GLY A 1 2.68 -7.79 55.19
N LEU A 2 1.83 -6.86 55.63
CA LEU A 2 0.44 -6.72 55.20
C LEU A 2 0.38 -5.82 53.97
N LEU A 3 -0.40 -6.20 52.95
CA LEU A 3 -0.62 -5.38 51.75
C LEU A 3 -1.51 -4.18 52.12
N CYS A 4 -0.95 -2.96 52.11
CA CYS A 4 -1.70 -1.75 52.52
C CYS A 4 -2.46 -1.07 51.38
N ALA A 5 -1.98 -1.16 50.13
CA ALA A 5 -2.64 -0.56 48.97
C ALA A 5 -2.17 -1.20 47.64
N MET A 6 -2.99 -1.06 46.60
CA MET A 6 -2.65 -1.38 45.21
C MET A 6 -2.94 -0.14 44.34
N ILE A 7 -1.96 0.28 43.55
CA ILE A 7 -2.08 1.39 42.61
C ILE A 7 -1.97 0.82 41.20
N ALA A 8 -2.96 1.10 40.35
CA ALA A 8 -2.98 0.69 38.96
C ALA A 8 -2.92 1.92 38.05
N ILE A 9 -2.03 1.88 37.05
CA ILE A 9 -1.87 2.89 36.01
C ILE A 9 -2.21 2.21 34.69
N ALA A 10 -3.05 2.84 33.88
CA ALA A 10 -3.47 2.31 32.59
C ALA A 10 -3.47 3.43 31.56
N ASP A 11 -2.93 3.14 30.38
CA ASP A 11 -3.06 4.03 29.23
C ASP A 11 -4.49 3.99 28.70
N THR A 12 -5.05 5.18 28.52
CA THR A 12 -6.41 5.34 28.01
C THR A 12 -6.38 5.43 26.49
N VAL A 13 -7.32 4.73 25.86
CA VAL A 13 -7.49 4.79 24.42
C VAL A 13 -8.10 6.13 24.03
N LYS A 14 -7.62 6.73 22.94
CA LYS A 14 -8.20 7.97 22.41
C LYS A 14 -9.69 7.79 22.05
N PRO A 15 -10.56 8.76 22.37
CA PRO A 15 -12.00 8.62 22.17
C PRO A 15 -12.39 8.43 20.70
N GLU A 16 -11.63 9.01 19.77
CA GLU A 16 -11.83 8.88 18.32
C GLU A 16 -11.33 7.55 17.73
N ALA A 17 -10.51 6.77 18.45
CA ALA A 17 -9.87 5.57 17.91
C ALA A 17 -10.89 4.54 17.40
N SER A 18 -11.96 4.30 18.15
CA SER A 18 -13.03 3.37 17.76
C SER A 18 -13.72 3.81 16.47
N LEU A 19 -13.96 5.10 16.29
CA LEU A 19 -14.57 5.67 15.10
C LEU A 19 -13.65 5.54 13.88
N VAL A 20 -12.36 5.80 14.06
CA VAL A 20 -11.34 5.71 13.02
C VAL A 20 -11.22 4.27 12.51
N VAL A 21 -11.05 3.30 13.41
CA VAL A 21 -10.90 1.89 13.03
C VAL A 21 -12.13 1.39 12.29
N HIS A 22 -13.33 1.72 12.77
CA HIS A 22 -14.56 1.39 12.07
C HIS A 22 -14.65 2.04 10.69
N THR A 23 -14.22 3.30 10.56
CA THR A 23 -14.24 4.00 9.28
C THR A 23 -13.27 3.37 8.29
N LEU A 24 -12.04 3.07 8.71
CA LEU A 24 -11.04 2.37 7.89
C LEU A 24 -11.55 1.00 7.43
N GLN A 25 -12.16 0.23 8.33
CA GLN A 25 -12.78 -1.05 8.00
C GLN A 25 -13.94 -0.88 7.00
N SER A 26 -14.77 0.15 7.14
CA SER A 26 -15.85 0.45 6.19
C SER A 26 -15.34 0.87 4.80
N MET A 27 -14.12 1.42 4.73
CA MET A 27 -13.41 1.71 3.48
C MET A 27 -12.79 0.46 2.83
N GLY A 28 -12.98 -0.72 3.43
CA GLY A 28 -12.46 -2.01 2.96
C GLY A 28 -11.02 -2.29 3.38
N LEU A 29 -10.46 -1.55 4.34
CA LEU A 29 -9.09 -1.72 4.81
C LEU A 29 -9.05 -2.69 6.00
N GLU A 30 -8.06 -3.58 6.01
CA GLU A 30 -7.78 -4.44 7.15
C GLU A 30 -6.91 -3.69 8.17
N VAL A 31 -7.42 -3.53 9.39
CA VAL A 31 -6.70 -2.85 10.48
C VAL A 31 -6.08 -3.90 11.41
N ILE A 32 -4.78 -3.77 11.66
CA ILE A 32 -3.99 -4.66 12.51
C ILE A 32 -3.33 -3.81 13.60
N LEU A 33 -3.42 -4.23 14.87
CA LEU A 33 -2.71 -3.59 15.98
C LEU A 33 -1.35 -4.26 16.18
N MET A 34 -0.27 -3.47 16.20
CA MET A 34 1.08 -3.93 16.52
C MET A 34 1.56 -3.19 17.77
N THR A 35 1.88 -3.89 18.85
CA THR A 35 2.36 -3.27 20.09
C THR A 35 3.49 -4.07 20.75
N GLY A 36 4.35 -3.36 21.48
CA GLY A 36 5.34 -3.95 22.38
C GLY A 36 4.77 -4.34 23.74
N ASP A 37 3.53 -3.94 24.05
CA ASP A 37 2.87 -4.24 25.32
C ASP A 37 2.48 -5.71 25.46
N ASN A 38 2.17 -6.09 26.70
CA ASN A 38 1.66 -7.41 27.04
C ASN A 38 0.39 -7.75 26.25
N SER A 39 0.30 -9.01 25.81
CA SER A 39 -0.86 -9.58 25.11
C SER A 39 -2.22 -9.33 25.79
N LYS A 40 -2.29 -9.30 27.13
CA LYS A 40 -3.53 -9.02 27.87
C LYS A 40 -4.01 -7.58 27.65
N THR A 41 -3.11 -6.61 27.76
CA THR A 41 -3.41 -5.19 27.56
C THR A 41 -3.78 -4.93 26.10
N ALA A 42 -3.00 -5.48 25.17
CA ALA A 42 -3.24 -5.36 23.75
C ALA A 42 -4.62 -5.91 23.34
N ARG A 43 -5.03 -7.07 23.90
CA ARG A 43 -6.36 -7.66 23.67
C ARG A 43 -7.48 -6.77 24.19
N ALA A 44 -7.32 -6.21 25.39
CA ALA A 44 -8.32 -5.33 25.99
C ALA A 44 -8.52 -4.06 25.14
N ILE A 45 -7.43 -3.41 24.72
CA ILE A 45 -7.47 -2.22 23.85
C ILE A 45 -8.10 -2.56 22.49
N ALA A 46 -7.67 -3.64 21.86
CA ALA A 46 -8.22 -4.06 20.57
C ALA A 46 -9.72 -4.37 20.64
N GLY A 47 -10.18 -4.98 21.73
CA GLY A 47 -11.60 -5.24 21.97
C GLY A 47 -12.43 -3.96 22.14
N GLN A 48 -11.88 -2.93 22.78
CA GLN A 48 -12.55 -1.63 22.94
C GLN A 48 -12.68 -0.88 21.61
N VAL A 49 -11.68 -1.00 20.74
CA VAL A 49 -11.60 -0.25 19.47
C VAL A 49 -12.22 -1.02 18.29
N GLY A 50 -12.39 -2.33 18.41
CA GLY A 50 -12.95 -3.19 17.34
C GLY A 50 -11.91 -3.73 16.35
N ILE A 51 -10.67 -3.91 16.79
CA ILE A 51 -9.58 -4.48 15.97
C ILE A 51 -9.60 -6.01 16.10
N LYS A 52 -9.60 -6.72 14.96
CA LYS A 52 -9.70 -8.20 14.92
C LYS A 52 -8.36 -8.92 15.01
N LYS A 53 -7.27 -8.28 14.58
CA LYS A 53 -5.92 -8.87 14.56
C LYS A 53 -4.95 -8.03 15.36
N VAL A 54 -4.30 -8.66 16.33
CA VAL A 54 -3.35 -8.02 17.23
C VAL A 54 -2.07 -8.82 17.27
N PHE A 55 -0.94 -8.13 17.18
CA PHE A 55 0.38 -8.68 17.46
C PHE A 55 0.95 -7.92 18.66
N ALA A 56 1.20 -8.65 19.73
CA ALA A 56 1.67 -8.10 21.01
C ALA A 56 3.09 -8.58 21.32
N GLU A 57 3.73 -7.92 22.29
CA GLU A 57 5.09 -8.23 22.76
C GLU A 57 6.13 -8.20 21.61
N LEU A 58 5.96 -7.25 20.69
CA LEU A 58 6.85 -7.07 19.53
C LEU A 58 8.05 -6.18 19.84
N LEU A 59 9.23 -6.62 19.39
CA LEU A 59 10.42 -5.78 19.28
C LEU A 59 10.34 -4.91 18.00
N PRO A 60 11.09 -3.80 17.91
CA PRO A 60 11.16 -2.98 16.69
C PRO A 60 11.50 -3.78 15.43
N SER A 61 12.44 -4.73 15.52
CA SER A 61 12.79 -5.65 14.44
C SER A 61 11.62 -6.53 14.01
N HIS A 62 10.77 -6.94 14.96
CA HIS A 62 9.59 -7.76 14.66
C HIS A 62 8.48 -6.97 13.97
N LYS A 63 8.34 -5.67 14.26
CA LYS A 63 7.41 -4.80 13.55
C LYS A 63 7.80 -4.68 12.07
N MET A 64 9.09 -4.48 11.78
CA MET A 64 9.60 -4.49 10.38
C MET A 64 9.34 -5.82 9.68
N ALA A 65 9.72 -6.94 10.30
CA ALA A 65 9.53 -8.26 9.71
C ALA A 65 8.04 -8.57 9.43
N MET A 66 7.14 -8.08 10.29
CA MET A 66 5.70 -8.22 10.08
C MET A 66 5.21 -7.42 8.87
N VAL A 67 5.69 -6.18 8.70
CA VAL A 67 5.38 -5.36 7.52
C VAL A 67 5.86 -6.07 6.24
N GLU A 68 7.09 -6.55 6.25
CA GLU A 68 7.67 -7.28 5.12
C GLU A 68 6.86 -8.56 4.80
N GLN A 69 6.48 -9.35 5.81
CA GLN A 69 5.65 -10.55 5.60
C GLN A 69 4.27 -10.22 5.00
N LEU A 70 3.65 -9.11 5.41
CA LEU A 70 2.37 -8.66 4.86
C LEU A 70 2.54 -8.21 3.40
N GLN A 71 3.64 -7.55 3.07
CA GLN A 71 3.99 -7.16 1.69
C GLN A 71 4.27 -8.39 0.81
N GLN A 72 5.03 -9.37 1.31
CA GLN A 72 5.27 -10.65 0.63
C GLN A 72 3.97 -11.45 0.41
N ALA A 73 2.97 -11.29 1.28
CA ALA A 73 1.63 -11.83 1.08
C ALA A 73 0.80 -11.08 0.01
N GLY A 74 1.39 -10.10 -0.68
CA GLY A 74 0.76 -9.32 -1.75
C GLY A 74 -0.12 -8.17 -1.27
N LYS A 75 -0.04 -7.79 0.01
CA LYS A 75 -0.79 -6.65 0.55
C LYS A 75 0.03 -5.38 0.41
N ARG A 76 -0.67 -4.25 0.19
CA ARG A 76 -0.10 -2.92 0.37
C ARG A 76 -0.27 -2.51 1.84
N VAL A 77 0.82 -2.16 2.50
CA VAL A 77 0.85 -1.89 3.93
C VAL A 77 1.07 -0.40 4.16
N ALA A 78 0.12 0.24 4.85
CA ALA A 78 0.33 1.56 5.43
C ALA A 78 0.60 1.37 6.93
N MET A 79 1.73 1.88 7.42
CA MET A 79 2.09 1.84 8.83
C MET A 79 1.84 3.19 9.47
N VAL A 80 1.27 3.19 10.68
CA VAL A 80 0.98 4.40 11.45
C VAL A 80 1.68 4.30 12.79
N GLY A 81 2.48 5.30 13.15
CA GLY A 81 3.25 5.32 14.41
C GLY A 81 3.63 6.73 14.84
N ASP A 82 4.15 6.87 16.05
CA ASP A 82 4.48 8.15 16.68
C ASP A 82 5.93 8.25 17.17
N GLY A 83 6.70 7.16 17.16
CA GLY A 83 7.99 7.09 17.86
C GLY A 83 9.16 6.47 17.12
N VAL A 84 10.32 6.60 17.74
CA VAL A 84 11.64 6.04 17.32
C VAL A 84 11.58 4.53 17.13
N ASN A 85 10.78 3.84 17.94
CA ASN A 85 10.63 2.38 17.89
C ASN A 85 9.90 1.91 16.63
N ASP A 86 9.12 2.79 16.01
CA ASP A 86 8.34 2.51 14.82
C ASP A 86 9.01 2.99 13.54
N SER A 87 10.01 3.88 13.63
CA SER A 87 10.73 4.45 12.49
C SER A 87 11.22 3.41 11.48
N PRO A 88 11.86 2.28 11.88
CA PRO A 88 12.31 1.28 10.91
C PRO A 88 11.15 0.62 10.14
N ALA A 89 10.02 0.41 10.81
CA ALA A 89 8.85 -0.22 10.23
C ALA A 89 7.98 0.76 9.42
N LEU A 90 8.00 2.05 9.78
CA LEU A 90 7.46 3.16 8.97
C LEU A 90 8.18 3.25 7.63
N ALA A 91 9.53 3.18 7.64
CA ALA A 91 10.34 3.24 6.42
C ALA A 91 10.20 1.99 5.52
N MET A 92 9.87 0.83 6.10
CA MET A 92 9.65 -0.42 5.35
C MET A 92 8.26 -0.50 4.71
N ALA A 93 7.27 0.21 5.27
CA ALA A 93 5.90 0.17 4.77
C ALA A 93 5.80 0.76 3.35
N ASP A 94 4.75 0.39 2.59
CA ASP A 94 4.50 1.04 1.29
C ASP A 94 4.15 2.52 1.48
N VAL A 95 3.57 2.87 2.64
CA VAL A 95 3.34 4.24 3.09
C VAL A 95 3.52 4.31 4.61
N GLY A 96 4.53 5.06 5.07
CA GLY A 96 4.72 5.41 6.48
C GLY A 96 3.95 6.68 6.86
N ILE A 97 3.14 6.63 7.92
CA ILE A 97 2.38 7.76 8.46
C ILE A 97 2.80 8.03 9.90
N ALA A 98 3.44 9.17 10.12
CA ALA A 98 3.77 9.66 11.46
C ALA A 98 2.63 10.52 12.04
N ILE A 99 2.33 10.37 13.33
CA ILE A 99 1.28 11.16 14.02
C ILE A 99 1.88 12.11 15.06
N GLY A 100 1.42 13.36 15.05
CA GLY A 100 1.77 14.40 16.00
C GLY A 100 3.19 14.95 15.81
N MET A 101 3.71 15.62 16.84
CA MET A 101 5.16 15.83 16.99
C MET A 101 5.78 14.53 17.46
N GLY A 102 5.77 13.52 16.59
CA GLY A 102 6.56 12.32 16.80
C GLY A 102 8.05 12.67 16.93
N SER A 103 8.86 11.71 17.34
CA SER A 103 10.33 11.91 17.37
C SER A 103 10.84 12.35 15.99
N ASP A 104 11.88 13.18 15.93
CA ASP A 104 12.50 13.61 14.66
C ASP A 104 12.83 12.41 13.74
N VAL A 105 13.24 11.29 14.34
CA VAL A 105 13.52 10.03 13.63
C VAL A 105 12.27 9.45 12.93
N ALA A 106 11.08 9.61 13.51
CA ALA A 106 9.83 9.17 12.90
C ALA A 106 9.36 10.11 11.79
N ILE A 107 9.64 11.40 11.90
CA ILE A 107 9.34 12.40 10.88
C ILE A 107 10.20 12.16 9.63
N GLU A 108 11.50 11.90 9.82
CA GLU A 108 12.42 11.59 8.71
C GLU A 108 12.12 10.25 8.04
N ALA A 109 11.58 9.29 8.79
CA ALA A 109 11.29 7.95 8.27
C ALA A 109 9.92 7.81 7.57
N ALA A 110 9.01 8.78 7.73
CA ALA A 110 7.63 8.66 7.25
C ALA A 110 7.38 9.45 5.96
N ASP A 111 6.56 8.89 5.06
CA ASP A 111 6.13 9.57 3.82
C ASP A 111 5.09 10.66 4.08
N VAL A 112 4.29 10.51 5.14
CA VAL A 112 3.22 11.43 5.52
C VAL A 112 3.32 11.77 6.99
N VAL A 113 3.39 13.06 7.31
CA VAL A 113 3.46 13.54 8.69
C VAL A 113 2.19 14.31 9.04
N LEU A 114 1.44 13.80 10.03
CA LEU A 114 0.23 14.44 10.53
C LEU A 114 0.59 15.35 11.71
N ILE A 115 0.54 16.67 11.48
CA ILE A 115 0.95 17.68 12.47
C ILE A 115 0.10 17.62 13.76
N ARG A 116 -1.19 17.32 13.63
CA ARG A 116 -2.12 17.25 14.77
C ARG A 116 -2.12 15.84 15.36
N ASN A 117 -2.26 15.76 16.68
CA ASN A 117 -2.37 14.49 17.38
C ASN A 117 -3.81 13.92 17.33
N ASP A 118 -4.43 13.92 16.15
CA ASP A 118 -5.81 13.45 15.88
C ASP A 118 -5.80 12.28 14.90
N LEU A 119 -6.29 11.11 15.34
CA LEU A 119 -6.34 9.89 14.50
C LEU A 119 -7.28 10.04 13.30
N MET A 120 -8.24 10.98 13.34
CA MET A 120 -9.13 11.26 12.21
C MET A 120 -8.38 11.80 10.98
N ASP A 121 -7.20 12.40 11.18
CA ASP A 121 -6.38 12.89 10.06
C ASP A 121 -5.83 11.72 9.20
N VAL A 122 -5.64 10.53 9.78
CA VAL A 122 -5.27 9.31 9.02
C VAL A 122 -6.38 8.92 8.05
N VAL A 123 -7.64 8.96 8.51
CA VAL A 123 -8.79 8.70 7.62
C VAL A 123 -8.87 9.79 6.54
N GLY A 124 -8.67 11.05 6.94
CA GLY A 124 -8.70 12.20 6.04
C GLY A 124 -7.65 12.12 4.94
N SER A 125 -6.42 11.70 5.26
CA SER A 125 -5.33 11.57 4.29
C SER A 125 -5.60 10.46 3.28
N ILE A 126 -6.11 9.30 3.73
CA ILE A 126 -6.48 8.19 2.86
C ILE A 126 -7.66 8.57 1.94
N ASP A 127 -8.70 9.22 2.48
CA ASP A 127 -9.84 9.66 1.66
C ASP A 127 -9.42 10.72 0.64
N LEU A 128 -8.60 11.70 1.06
CA LEU A 128 -8.06 12.71 0.16
C LEU A 128 -7.23 12.08 -0.96
N SER A 129 -6.37 11.09 -0.64
CA SER A 129 -5.59 10.36 -1.63
C SER A 129 -6.49 9.69 -2.67
N LYS A 130 -7.53 8.95 -2.23
CA LYS A 130 -8.51 8.31 -3.13
C LYS A 130 -9.19 9.32 -4.05
N LYS A 131 -9.62 10.47 -3.50
CA LYS A 131 -10.28 11.54 -4.28
C LYS A 131 -9.33 12.18 -5.29
N THR A 132 -8.06 12.34 -4.92
CA THR A 132 -7.02 12.89 -5.79
C THR A 132 -6.77 11.95 -6.96
N VAL A 133 -6.58 10.65 -6.69
CA VAL A 133 -6.38 9.62 -7.73
C VAL A 133 -7.60 9.54 -8.65
N GLN A 134 -8.82 9.62 -8.12
CA GLN A 134 -10.03 9.65 -8.95
C GLN A 134 -10.05 10.83 -9.93
N ARG A 135 -9.61 12.02 -9.50
CA ARG A 135 -9.48 13.19 -10.39
C ARG A 135 -8.37 13.01 -11.42
N ILE A 136 -7.24 12.41 -11.04
CA ILE A 136 -6.16 12.10 -11.99
C ILE A 136 -6.68 11.18 -13.10
N TRP A 137 -7.46 10.15 -12.77
CA TRP A 137 -8.08 9.27 -13.76
C TRP A 137 -9.06 10.00 -14.69
N ILE A 138 -9.86 10.92 -14.17
CA ILE A 138 -10.76 11.76 -14.98
C ILE A 138 -9.95 12.63 -15.94
N ASN A 139 -8.91 13.31 -15.44
CA ASN A 139 -8.04 14.16 -16.26
C ASN A 139 -7.31 13.34 -17.34
N PHE A 140 -6.82 12.15 -16.98
CA PHE A 140 -6.20 11.22 -17.91
C PHE A 140 -7.19 10.72 -18.97
N GLY A 141 -8.44 10.44 -18.58
CA GLY A 141 -9.51 10.07 -19.50
C GLY A 141 -9.80 11.14 -20.55
N PHE A 142 -9.85 12.42 -20.14
CA PHE A 142 -9.97 13.53 -21.07
C PHE A 142 -8.76 13.64 -22.01
N ALA A 143 -7.54 13.56 -21.48
CA ALA A 143 -6.32 13.62 -22.29
C ALA A 143 -6.28 12.49 -23.34
N LEU A 144 -6.62 11.25 -22.94
CA LEU A 144 -6.70 10.11 -23.84
C LEU A 144 -7.76 10.31 -24.92
N PHE A 145 -8.94 10.84 -24.56
CA PHE A 145 -10.02 11.13 -25.50
C PHE A 145 -9.59 12.13 -26.58
N TYR A 146 -8.95 13.25 -26.20
CA TYR A 146 -8.47 14.25 -27.15
C TYR A 146 -7.40 13.68 -28.09
N ASN A 147 -6.47 12.88 -27.57
CA ASN A 147 -5.44 12.26 -28.40
C ASN A 147 -6.01 11.20 -29.34
N LEU A 148 -6.97 10.39 -28.86
CA LEU A 148 -7.62 9.36 -29.67
C LEU A 148 -8.46 9.96 -30.80
N MET A 149 -9.07 11.13 -30.58
CA MET A 149 -9.78 11.86 -31.64
C MET A 149 -8.81 12.63 -32.54
N GLY A 150 -7.78 13.25 -31.97
CA GLY A 150 -6.83 14.10 -32.71
C GLY A 150 -5.98 13.33 -33.71
N ILE A 151 -5.49 12.13 -33.36
CA ILE A 151 -4.60 11.35 -34.23
C ILE A 151 -5.28 10.93 -35.55
N PRO A 152 -6.49 10.33 -35.57
CA PRO A 152 -7.20 10.00 -36.81
C PRO A 152 -7.55 11.22 -37.66
N ILE A 153 -7.91 12.35 -37.03
CA ILE A 153 -8.23 13.58 -37.77
C ILE A 153 -6.95 14.15 -38.42
N ALA A 154 -5.82 14.15 -37.71
CA ALA A 154 -4.53 14.56 -38.27
C ALA A 154 -4.00 13.59 -39.33
N ALA A 155 -4.27 12.29 -39.18
CA ALA A 155 -3.91 11.26 -40.16
C ALA A 155 -4.77 11.27 -41.44
N GLY A 156 -5.76 12.18 -41.53
CA GLY A 156 -6.53 12.40 -42.74
C GLY A 156 -7.74 11.48 -42.92
N VAL A 157 -8.19 10.77 -41.88
CA VAL A 157 -9.40 9.91 -41.93
C VAL A 157 -10.64 10.71 -42.33
N PHE A 158 -10.70 12.01 -41.98
CA PHE A 158 -11.80 12.92 -42.29
C PHE A 158 -11.57 13.78 -43.54
N MET A 159 -10.54 13.50 -44.35
CA MET A 159 -10.34 14.18 -45.64
C MET A 159 -11.55 14.15 -46.60
N PRO A 160 -12.36 13.06 -46.73
CA PRO A 160 -13.51 13.09 -47.64
C PRO A 160 -14.62 14.06 -47.20
N ILE A 161 -14.61 14.53 -45.95
CA ILE A 161 -15.56 15.50 -45.39
C ILE A 161 -14.96 16.93 -45.38
N GLY A 162 -13.73 17.11 -45.89
CA GLY A 162 -13.05 18.41 -45.93
C GLY A 162 -12.50 18.90 -44.58
N LEU A 163 -12.54 18.05 -43.55
CA LEU A 163 -12.05 18.36 -42.21
C LEU A 163 -10.55 18.06 -42.13
N VAL A 164 -9.74 19.09 -42.39
CA VAL A 164 -8.30 19.05 -42.18
C VAL A 164 -7.98 19.75 -40.87
N LEU A 165 -7.33 19.05 -39.94
CA LEU A 165 -6.91 19.66 -38.68
C LEU A 165 -5.80 20.67 -38.97
N GLN A 166 -6.10 21.96 -38.90
CA GLN A 166 -5.08 23.00 -39.00
C GLN A 166 -4.31 23.11 -37.67
N PRO A 167 -2.99 23.42 -37.69
CA PRO A 167 -2.17 23.47 -36.47
C PRO A 167 -2.74 24.37 -35.36
N TRP A 168 -3.42 25.46 -35.71
CA TRP A 168 -4.05 26.37 -34.73
C TRP A 168 -5.21 25.71 -33.96
N MET A 169 -5.96 24.80 -34.59
CA MET A 169 -7.06 24.07 -33.94
C MET A 169 -6.51 23.10 -32.89
N GLY A 170 -5.40 22.42 -33.22
CA GLY A 170 -4.68 21.56 -32.27
C GLY A 170 -4.17 22.36 -31.07
N SER A 171 -3.54 23.51 -31.31
CA SER A 171 -3.08 24.41 -30.24
C SER A 171 -4.22 24.94 -29.37
N ALA A 172 -5.37 25.30 -29.96
CA ALA A 172 -6.55 25.75 -29.23
C ALA A 172 -7.16 24.65 -28.36
N ALA A 173 -7.28 23.42 -28.89
CA ALA A 173 -7.77 22.27 -28.14
C ALA A 173 -6.82 21.91 -26.98
N MET A 174 -5.51 21.98 -27.19
CA MET A 174 -4.51 21.72 -26.14
C MET A 174 -4.55 22.77 -25.02
N ALA A 175 -4.76 24.05 -25.37
CA ALA A 175 -4.95 25.12 -24.41
C ALA A 175 -6.23 24.94 -23.58
N LEU A 176 -7.37 24.65 -24.23
CA LEU A 176 -8.64 24.40 -23.54
C LEU A 176 -8.58 23.16 -22.64
N SER A 177 -7.90 22.10 -23.09
CA SER A 177 -7.66 20.90 -22.28
C SER A 177 -6.87 21.25 -21.01
N SER A 178 -5.78 22.01 -21.14
CA SER A 178 -4.96 22.43 -20.00
C SER A 178 -5.76 23.25 -18.98
N VAL A 179 -6.59 24.19 -19.45
CA VAL A 179 -7.48 24.98 -18.60
C VAL A 179 -8.50 24.09 -17.88
N SER A 180 -9.11 23.12 -18.58
CA SER A 180 -10.07 22.19 -17.98
C SER A 180 -9.44 21.29 -16.91
N VAL A 181 -8.22 20.80 -17.14
CA VAL A 181 -7.45 19.98 -16.19
C VAL A 181 -7.02 20.79 -14.97
N VAL A 182 -6.61 22.04 -15.17
CA VAL A 182 -6.24 22.96 -14.08
C VAL A 182 -7.47 23.31 -13.24
N LEU A 183 -8.62 23.61 -13.85
CA LEU A 183 -9.88 23.85 -13.15
C LEU A 183 -10.34 22.62 -12.35
N SER A 184 -10.25 21.43 -12.96
CA SER A 184 -10.53 20.15 -12.30
C SER A 184 -9.60 19.90 -11.10
N SER A 185 -8.32 20.26 -11.23
CA SER A 185 -7.33 20.16 -10.15
C SER A 185 -7.58 21.18 -9.05
N LEU A 186 -7.95 22.42 -9.40
CA LEU A 186 -8.28 23.48 -8.44
C LEU A 186 -9.54 23.16 -7.63
N GLN A 187 -10.52 22.47 -8.20
CA GLN A 187 -11.71 22.04 -7.47
C GLN A 187 -11.37 20.99 -6.38
N LEU A 188 -10.17 20.39 -6.37
CA LEU A 188 -9.68 19.60 -5.22
C LEU A 188 -9.41 20.48 -3.98
N ARG A 189 -9.14 21.79 -4.15
CA ARG A 189 -9.03 22.74 -3.03
C ARG A 189 -10.35 22.94 -2.27
N CYS A 190 -11.48 22.61 -2.90
CA CYS A 190 -12.79 22.62 -2.25
C CYS A 190 -13.09 21.32 -1.48
N TYR A 191 -12.14 20.38 -1.41
CA TYR A 191 -12.31 19.17 -0.64
C TYR A 191 -12.45 19.50 0.84
N THR A 192 -13.55 19.02 1.43
CA THR A 192 -13.83 19.14 2.85
C THR A 192 -13.61 17.77 3.50
N LYS A 193 -12.82 17.74 4.58
CA LYS A 193 -12.57 16.51 5.35
C LYS A 193 -13.90 15.88 5.80
N PRO A 194 -14.09 14.56 5.66
CA PRO A 194 -15.27 13.89 6.19
C PRO A 194 -15.36 14.13 7.71
N SER A 195 -16.42 14.84 8.13
CA SER A 195 -16.62 15.19 9.53
C SER A 195 -16.93 13.95 10.37
N ALA A 196 -16.42 13.93 11.61
CA ALA A 196 -16.67 12.87 12.58
C ALA A 196 -18.17 12.62 12.82
N GLU A 197 -19.00 13.65 12.68
CA GLU A 197 -20.46 13.57 12.85
C GLU A 197 -21.16 12.81 11.71
N LEU A 198 -20.70 13.02 10.47
CA LEU A 198 -21.15 12.28 9.29
C LEU A 198 -20.74 10.80 9.35
N LEU A 199 -19.54 10.54 9.87
CA LEU A 199 -19.07 9.17 10.06
C LEU A 199 -19.87 8.46 11.16
N LYS A 200 -20.14 9.14 12.28
CA LYS A 200 -21.01 8.62 13.36
C LYS A 200 -22.43 8.32 12.87
N SER A 201 -23.03 9.18 12.04
CA SER A 201 -24.40 8.94 11.51
C SER A 201 -24.46 7.76 10.54
N ARG A 202 -23.45 7.60 9.67
CA ARG A 202 -23.31 6.42 8.79
C ARG A 202 -23.13 5.12 9.58
N LEU A 203 -22.31 5.16 10.63
CA LEU A 203 -22.10 4.01 11.53
C LEU A 203 -23.33 3.68 12.38
N GLY A 204 -24.12 4.68 12.78
CA GLY A 204 -25.39 4.49 13.48
C GLY A 204 -26.41 3.66 12.67
N SER A 205 -26.43 3.82 11.35
CA SER A 205 -27.26 2.98 10.46
C SER A 205 -26.70 1.57 10.29
N GLN A 206 -25.37 1.40 10.25
CA GLN A 206 -24.72 0.08 10.11
C GLN A 206 -24.75 -0.77 11.40
N LYS A 207 -24.77 -0.14 12.58
CA LYS A 207 -24.79 -0.82 13.89
C LYS A 207 -26.01 -1.72 14.11
N ARG A 208 -27.09 -1.57 13.34
CA ARG A 208 -28.25 -2.48 13.40
C ARG A 208 -27.94 -3.90 12.87
N HIS A 209 -26.83 -4.12 12.18
CA HIS A 209 -26.53 -5.40 11.54
C HIS A 209 -25.24 -6.11 12.00
N ALA A 210 -24.39 -5.50 12.83
CA ALA A 210 -23.07 -6.05 13.14
C ALA A 210 -22.74 -6.03 14.65
N ALA A 211 -23.30 -6.97 15.40
CA ALA A 211 -22.89 -7.24 16.78
C ALA A 211 -22.65 -8.74 16.99
N ARG A 212 -21.39 -9.16 16.89
CA ARG A 212 -20.87 -10.35 17.60
C ARG A 212 -19.38 -10.14 17.89
N LEU A 213 -19.06 -9.93 19.16
CA LEU A 213 -17.74 -9.54 19.71
C LEU A 213 -16.80 -10.75 19.98
N SER A 214 -16.83 -11.80 19.14
CA SER A 214 -16.12 -13.07 19.42
C SER A 214 -14.82 -13.33 18.65
N ASP A 215 -14.37 -12.45 17.74
CA ASP A 215 -13.32 -12.81 16.76
C ASP A 215 -11.99 -12.02 16.89
N VAL A 216 -11.61 -11.57 18.09
CA VAL A 216 -10.31 -10.92 18.29
C VAL A 216 -9.18 -11.96 18.41
N SER A 217 -8.43 -12.14 17.31
CA SER A 217 -7.24 -12.99 17.26
C SER A 217 -6.00 -12.22 17.73
N VAL A 218 -5.35 -12.73 18.77
CA VAL A 218 -4.11 -12.15 19.33
C VAL A 218 -2.97 -13.13 19.11
N HIS A 219 -1.92 -12.66 18.47
CA HIS A 219 -0.69 -13.40 18.20
C HIS A 219 0.43 -12.78 19.04
N ILE A 220 1.32 -13.61 19.56
CA ILE A 220 2.44 -13.20 20.41
C ILE A 220 3.72 -13.43 19.61
N GLY A 221 4.53 -12.38 19.43
CA GLY A 221 5.76 -12.44 18.64
C GLY A 221 5.54 -12.71 17.13
N ILE A 222 6.62 -13.10 16.44
CA ILE A 222 6.57 -13.59 15.05
C ILE A 222 6.28 -15.10 15.10
N GLY A 223 5.04 -15.46 15.40
CA GLY A 223 4.54 -16.80 15.05
C GLY A 223 4.23 -16.83 13.56
N GLU A 224 4.54 -17.94 12.87
CA GLU A 224 4.20 -18.11 11.45
C GLU A 224 2.75 -17.71 11.20
N LEU A 225 2.55 -16.58 10.52
CA LEU A 225 1.27 -16.28 9.88
C LEU A 225 1.02 -17.44 8.93
N ARG A 226 0.16 -18.37 9.34
CA ARG A 226 -0.24 -19.53 8.55
C ARG A 226 -0.59 -19.02 7.16
N ARG A 227 0.28 -19.34 6.19
CA ARG A 227 0.13 -18.97 4.78
C ARG A 227 -1.33 -19.18 4.40
N PRO A 228 -2.09 -18.14 4.03
CA PRO A 228 -3.39 -18.40 3.41
C PRO A 228 -3.08 -19.20 2.15
N SER A 229 -3.57 -20.44 2.11
CA SER A 229 -3.51 -21.28 0.91
C SER A 229 -3.96 -20.42 -0.27
N PRO A 230 -3.19 -20.32 -1.37
CA PRO A 230 -3.59 -19.49 -2.50
C PRO A 230 -4.90 -20.05 -3.03
N LYS A 231 -6.00 -19.34 -2.81
CA LYS A 231 -7.23 -19.57 -3.58
C LYS A 231 -6.89 -19.08 -4.98
N LEU A 232 -6.43 -19.99 -5.84
CA LEU A 232 -6.27 -19.72 -7.26
C LEU A 232 -7.58 -19.11 -7.77
N SER A 233 -7.51 -17.85 -8.20
CA SER A 233 -8.59 -17.26 -8.97
C SER A 233 -8.72 -18.05 -10.28
N LEU A 234 -9.94 -18.26 -10.78
CA LEU A 234 -10.14 -18.88 -12.09
C LEU A 234 -9.37 -18.14 -13.20
N PHE A 235 -9.17 -16.83 -13.03
CA PHE A 235 -8.35 -16.01 -13.91
C PHE A 235 -6.86 -16.37 -13.87
N ASP A 236 -6.30 -16.73 -12.72
CA ASP A 236 -4.89 -17.16 -12.62
C ASP A 236 -4.67 -18.50 -13.32
N ARG A 237 -5.69 -19.39 -13.31
CA ARG A 237 -5.65 -20.64 -14.06
C ARG A 237 -5.67 -20.39 -15.58
N VAL A 238 -6.44 -19.40 -16.04
CA VAL A 238 -6.46 -18.98 -17.45
C VAL A 238 -5.14 -18.32 -17.86
N VAL A 239 -4.59 -17.41 -17.05
CA VAL A 239 -3.32 -16.74 -17.33
C VAL A 239 -2.16 -17.73 -17.35
N ASN A 240 -2.13 -18.70 -16.43
CA ASN A 240 -1.13 -19.77 -16.46
C ASN A 240 -1.29 -20.71 -17.65
N PHE A 241 -2.52 -20.98 -18.10
CA PHE A 241 -2.76 -21.76 -19.31
C PHE A 241 -2.27 -21.03 -20.56
N ILE A 242 -2.54 -19.72 -20.67
CA ILE A 242 -2.04 -18.88 -21.77
C ILE A 242 -0.52 -18.81 -21.75
N ARG A 243 0.11 -18.61 -20.58
CA ARG A 243 1.57 -18.57 -20.43
C ARG A 243 2.23 -19.91 -20.77
N ALA A 244 1.61 -21.04 -20.38
CA ALA A 244 2.08 -22.37 -20.75
C ALA A 244 1.93 -22.65 -22.26
N SER A 245 0.84 -22.18 -22.89
CA SER A 245 0.68 -22.29 -24.35
C SER A 245 1.71 -21.47 -25.12
N VAL A 246 2.01 -20.24 -24.68
CA VAL A 246 3.01 -19.37 -25.31
C VAL A 246 4.42 -19.96 -25.20
N ASN A 247 4.79 -20.52 -24.04
CA ASN A 247 6.09 -21.19 -23.89
C ASN A 247 6.18 -22.50 -24.71
N SER A 248 5.06 -23.21 -24.94
CA SER A 248 5.06 -24.39 -25.82
C SER A 248 5.20 -24.04 -27.32
N LEU A 249 4.85 -22.81 -27.71
CA LEU A 249 5.03 -22.29 -29.07
C LEU A 249 6.45 -21.78 -29.32
N GLN A 250 7.14 -21.27 -28.31
CA GLN A 250 8.57 -20.89 -28.43
C GLN A 250 9.52 -22.09 -28.51
N SER A 251 9.11 -23.28 -28.06
CA SER A 251 9.95 -24.49 -28.14
C SER A 251 9.99 -25.16 -29.53
N LYS A 252 9.19 -24.71 -30.51
CA LYS A 252 9.10 -25.33 -31.85
C LYS A 252 9.86 -24.58 -32.97
N HIS A 253 10.67 -23.58 -32.65
CA HIS A 253 11.43 -22.82 -33.65
C HIS A 253 12.96 -22.83 -33.48
N SER A 254 13.52 -23.93 -32.94
CA SER A 254 14.96 -24.15 -32.94
C SER A 254 15.30 -25.56 -33.44
N LEU A 255 15.17 -25.78 -34.75
CA LEU A 255 15.82 -26.87 -35.47
C LEU A 255 16.13 -26.41 -36.90
N ASN A 256 17.37 -25.94 -37.09
CA ASN A 256 18.20 -26.18 -38.27
C ASN A 256 19.65 -25.89 -37.82
N CYS A 257 20.45 -26.94 -37.63
CA CYS A 257 21.48 -27.40 -38.57
C CYS A 257 22.66 -26.40 -38.59
N MET A 258 23.84 -26.71 -38.03
CA MET A 258 24.80 -27.68 -38.58
C MET A 258 25.88 -27.99 -37.52
N ALA A 259 26.22 -29.27 -37.44
CA ALA A 259 27.33 -29.81 -36.67
C ALA A 259 28.67 -29.63 -37.41
N LEU A 260 29.76 -29.43 -36.67
CA LEU A 260 31.12 -29.89 -37.01
C LEU A 260 31.98 -29.94 -35.72
N SER A 261 32.40 -31.17 -35.36
CA SER A 261 33.72 -31.63 -34.85
C SER A 261 34.59 -30.66 -34.02
N GLU A 262 35.31 -31.00 -32.95
CA GLU A 262 35.59 -32.18 -32.10
C GLU A 262 36.51 -31.64 -30.92
N PRO A 263 37.23 -32.41 -30.05
CA PRO A 263 37.01 -32.37 -28.60
C PRO A 263 38.22 -31.99 -27.70
N ASP A 264 37.94 -31.92 -26.39
CA ASP A 264 38.75 -32.18 -25.18
C ASP A 264 40.17 -31.58 -25.00
N ARG A 265 40.36 -30.89 -23.85
CA ARG A 265 41.61 -30.95 -23.06
C ARG A 265 41.41 -30.53 -21.59
N TYR A 266 41.51 -31.55 -20.73
CA TYR A 266 42.07 -31.63 -19.36
C TYR A 266 42.45 -30.37 -18.56
N SER A 267 42.11 -30.38 -17.25
CA SER A 267 43.01 -30.25 -16.06
C SER A 267 42.30 -29.50 -14.91
N LEU A 268 41.73 -30.14 -13.88
CA LEU A 268 42.31 -30.71 -12.65
C LEU A 268 43.20 -29.77 -11.79
N LEU A 269 42.78 -29.69 -10.51
CA LEU A 269 43.49 -29.36 -9.23
C LEU A 269 43.76 -27.88 -8.93
N VAL A 270 43.20 -27.30 -7.85
CA VAL A 270 43.52 -27.48 -6.40
C VAL A 270 44.96 -27.10 -6.08
N GLY A 271 45.14 -26.11 -5.20
CA GLY A 271 46.39 -25.88 -4.48
C GLY A 271 46.62 -24.43 -4.09
N GLU A 272 46.42 -24.13 -2.80
CA GLU A 272 46.89 -22.93 -2.11
C GLU A 272 48.40 -22.70 -2.29
N ALA A 273 48.83 -21.44 -2.30
CA ALA A 273 50.01 -21.00 -1.56
C ALA A 273 50.03 -19.47 -1.41
N HIS A 274 50.52 -19.06 -0.25
CA HIS A 274 50.59 -17.75 0.36
C HIS A 274 51.79 -16.92 -0.11
N CYS A 275 51.73 -15.62 0.22
CA CYS A 275 52.81 -14.68 0.59
C CYS A 275 53.65 -13.94 -0.48
N GLU A 276 53.43 -12.62 -0.46
CA GLU A 276 54.39 -11.53 -0.16
C GLU A 276 55.25 -10.85 -1.24
N GLU A 277 55.47 -9.56 -0.93
CA GLU A 277 56.34 -8.49 -1.46
C GLU A 277 55.87 -7.74 -2.72
N GLU A 278 55.44 -6.47 -2.63
CA GLU A 278 56.14 -5.19 -2.32
C GLU A 278 56.75 -4.48 -3.56
N PHE A 279 56.66 -3.14 -3.52
CA PHE A 279 57.11 -2.10 -4.48
C PHE A 279 56.24 -1.93 -5.73
N VAL A 280 55.63 -0.77 -6.03
CA VAL A 280 56.04 0.65 -5.87
C VAL A 280 54.81 1.52 -5.58
#